data_AF-A0A496R435-F1
#
_entry.id   AF-A0A496R435-F1
#
_cell.length_a   1.000
_cell.length_b   1.000
_cell.length_c   1.000
_cell.angle_alpha   90.00
_cell.angle_beta   90.00
_cell.angle_gamma   90.00
#
_symmetry.space_group_name_H-M   'P 1'
#
loop_
_entity.id
_entity.type
_entity.pdbx_description
1 polymer ?
#
loop_
_entity_poly.entity_id
_entity_poly.type
_entity_poly.pdbx_seq_one_letter_code
_entity_poly.pdbx_strand_id
1 'polypeptide(L)'
;MPKAINYKANSIVYFRGDTSENVYILKSGKVSLNYNDIETGQEMHDLIQTGEFFGVKSALGKYPREETAVVLTNATMIAFSVPEFEQIALQNTRIIMKMLKVFSNQLRRIHKQVRNLLMTGANTNDPESGLFKIGQYYLKSRKFKQAVYALRRYLTYYPSGKYASEASSLLEAAENGTTGNMRNISHAAPVQTGTQLTEVAKAYYNAVSLFSQEQYGEALKEFQKIIKDSQGGEYEAKAQYESGRCFFNLNKFDQCIKHYTMMIQKYPKHPDLVDALFYVGNSYERLNNKDKATGFYKKILSMAREDMPVYRKSKKALKKLGE
;
A
#
# COMPACT_ATOMS: atom_id res chain seq x y z
N MET A 1 -26.24 12.21 -24.02
CA MET A 1 -26.18 11.15 -25.06
C MET A 1 -24.74 11.08 -25.54
N PRO A 2 -24.15 9.89 -25.60
CA PRO A 2 -22.74 9.73 -25.95
C PRO A 2 -22.45 10.33 -27.32
N LYS A 3 -21.40 11.14 -27.43
CA LYS A 3 -21.04 11.79 -28.70
C LYS A 3 -20.05 10.93 -29.46
N ALA A 4 -20.37 10.63 -30.72
CA ALA A 4 -19.41 10.05 -31.64
C ALA A 4 -18.43 11.15 -32.08
N ILE A 5 -17.13 10.88 -31.93
CA ILE A 5 -16.04 11.78 -32.30
C ILE A 5 -15.17 11.06 -33.31
N ASN A 6 -14.87 11.74 -34.42
CA ASN A 6 -13.98 11.24 -35.46
C ASN A 6 -12.62 11.90 -35.32
N TYR A 7 -11.58 11.08 -35.24
CA TYR A 7 -10.19 11.52 -35.22
C TYR A 7 -9.48 11.08 -36.50
N LYS A 8 -8.63 11.95 -37.04
CA LYS A 8 -7.75 11.61 -38.16
C LYS A 8 -6.52 10.86 -37.64
N ALA A 9 -5.85 10.10 -38.51
CA ALA A 9 -4.55 9.52 -38.21
C ALA A 9 -3.58 10.58 -37.67
N ASN A 10 -2.74 10.19 -36.73
CA ASN A 10 -1.81 11.01 -35.96
C ASN A 10 -2.44 12.06 -35.03
N SER A 11 -3.76 12.03 -34.83
CA SER A 11 -4.41 12.89 -33.82
C SER A 11 -4.16 12.36 -32.41
N ILE A 12 -4.18 13.25 -31.43
CA ILE A 12 -4.08 12.90 -30.00
C ILE A 12 -5.45 13.08 -29.37
N VAL A 13 -5.93 12.06 -28.66
CA VAL A 13 -7.23 12.08 -27.96
C VAL A 13 -7.09 12.79 -26.61
N TYR A 14 -6.01 12.51 -25.89
CA TYR A 14 -5.62 13.19 -24.65
C TYR A 14 -4.13 12.99 -24.40
N PHE A 15 -3.52 13.91 -23.64
CA PHE A 15 -2.14 13.82 -23.21
C PHE A 15 -2.03 13.21 -21.82
N ARG A 16 -0.90 12.55 -21.56
CA ARG A 16 -0.47 12.21 -20.22
C ARG A 16 -0.45 13.47 -19.34
N GLY A 17 -1.06 13.40 -18.16
CA GLY A 17 -1.19 14.51 -17.23
C GLY A 17 -2.52 15.27 -17.33
N ASP A 18 -3.31 15.06 -18.39
CA ASP A 18 -4.62 15.71 -18.50
C ASP A 18 -5.56 15.26 -17.37
N THR A 19 -6.41 16.16 -16.86
CA THR A 19 -7.39 15.86 -15.80
C THR A 19 -8.79 15.56 -16.35
N SER A 20 -8.89 15.21 -17.63
CA SER A 20 -10.18 14.95 -18.28
C SER A 20 -10.93 13.77 -17.66
N GLU A 21 -12.23 13.95 -17.40
CA GLU A 21 -13.12 12.93 -16.83
C GLU A 21 -13.82 12.06 -17.89
N ASN A 22 -13.45 12.15 -19.17
CA ASN A 22 -14.12 11.38 -20.22
C ASN A 22 -13.61 9.94 -20.31
N VAL A 23 -14.53 9.01 -20.58
CA VAL A 23 -14.24 7.62 -20.97
C VAL A 23 -14.49 7.48 -22.47
N TYR A 24 -13.67 6.68 -23.15
CA TYR A 24 -13.81 6.47 -24.60
C TYR A 24 -13.98 4.99 -24.91
N ILE A 25 -14.79 4.67 -25.92
CA ILE A 25 -14.82 3.34 -26.56
C ILE A 25 -14.42 3.49 -28.03
N LEU A 26 -13.53 2.61 -28.48
CA LEU A 26 -13.13 2.56 -29.89
C LEU A 26 -14.21 1.85 -30.73
N LYS A 27 -14.76 2.52 -31.73
CA LYS A 27 -15.72 1.93 -32.67
C LYS A 27 -15.07 1.42 -33.96
N SER A 28 -14.06 2.12 -34.44
CA SER A 28 -13.28 1.75 -35.62
C SER A 28 -11.93 2.46 -35.61
N GLY A 29 -10.95 1.92 -36.34
CA GLY A 29 -9.59 2.46 -36.42
C GLY A 29 -8.62 1.80 -35.44
N LYS A 30 -7.44 2.42 -35.25
CA LYS A 30 -6.37 1.93 -34.38
C LYS A 30 -5.89 3.06 -33.49
N VAL A 31 -5.82 2.80 -32.19
CA VAL A 31 -5.32 3.74 -31.18
C VAL A 31 -4.27 3.06 -30.32
N SER A 32 -3.21 3.80 -30.04
CA SER A 32 -2.12 3.40 -29.17
C SER A 32 -2.15 4.24 -27.89
N LEU A 33 -2.02 3.57 -26.76
CA LEU A 33 -1.76 4.21 -25.47
C LEU A 33 -0.26 4.18 -25.22
N ASN A 34 0.35 5.36 -25.21
CA ASN A 34 1.77 5.52 -25.02
C ASN A 34 2.06 5.91 -23.56
N TYR A 35 2.90 5.14 -22.89
CA TYR A 35 3.35 5.43 -21.53
C TYR A 35 4.78 4.96 -21.34
N ASN A 36 5.47 5.52 -20.34
CA ASN A 36 6.82 5.07 -20.01
C ASN A 36 6.73 3.95 -19.00
N ASP A 37 7.35 2.83 -19.31
CA ASP A 37 7.51 1.74 -18.36
C ASP A 37 8.32 2.23 -17.14
N ILE A 38 7.79 1.99 -15.94
CA ILE A 38 8.38 2.50 -14.69
C ILE A 38 9.69 1.76 -14.36
N GLU A 39 9.89 0.56 -14.90
CA GLU A 39 11.03 -0.32 -14.66
C GLU A 39 12.16 -0.03 -15.65
N THR A 40 11.85 -0.01 -16.94
CA THR A 40 12.85 0.12 -18.02
C THR A 40 13.01 1.56 -18.52
N GLY A 41 12.05 2.44 -18.22
CA GLY A 41 11.99 3.79 -18.79
C GLY A 41 11.68 3.82 -20.28
N GLN A 42 11.47 2.66 -20.91
CA GLN A 42 11.16 2.57 -22.34
C GLN A 42 9.71 3.01 -22.59
N GLU A 43 9.50 3.60 -23.76
CA GLU A 43 8.17 3.94 -24.22
C GLU A 43 7.45 2.64 -24.63
N MET A 44 6.32 2.39 -23.98
CA MET A 44 5.44 1.26 -24.23
C MET A 44 4.22 1.73 -25.01
N HIS A 45 3.77 0.88 -25.92
CA HIS A 45 2.64 1.14 -26.80
C HIS A 45 1.59 0.04 -26.65
N ASP A 46 0.52 0.31 -25.90
CA ASP A 46 -0.60 -0.62 -25.77
C ASP A 46 -1.67 -0.30 -26.82
N LEU A 47 -1.91 -1.24 -27.73
CA LEU A 47 -2.92 -1.10 -28.80
C LEU A 47 -4.33 -1.39 -28.29
N ILE A 48 -5.24 -0.46 -28.53
CA ILE A 48 -6.67 -0.60 -28.18
C ILE A 48 -7.41 -1.35 -29.29
N GLN A 49 -8.17 -2.37 -28.91
CA GLN A 49 -9.01 -3.13 -29.83
C GLN A 49 -10.38 -2.48 -30.01
N THR A 50 -11.04 -2.77 -31.14
CA THR A 50 -12.40 -2.30 -31.39
C THR A 50 -13.36 -2.85 -30.34
N GLY A 51 -14.17 -1.97 -29.76
CA GLY A 51 -15.09 -2.28 -28.66
C GLY A 51 -14.47 -2.22 -27.27
N GLU A 52 -13.15 -1.99 -27.15
CA GLU A 52 -12.51 -1.76 -25.86
C GLU A 52 -12.68 -0.32 -25.38
N PHE A 53 -12.75 -0.18 -24.06
CA PHE A 53 -12.76 1.10 -23.38
C PHE A 53 -11.34 1.51 -22.99
N PHE A 54 -11.04 2.81 -23.09
CA PHE A 54 -9.80 3.39 -22.61
C PHE A 54 -10.06 4.74 -21.91
N GLY A 55 -9.08 5.20 -21.12
CA GLY A 55 -9.25 6.37 -20.25
C GLY A 55 -10.15 6.14 -19.02
N VAL A 56 -10.60 4.91 -18.77
CA VAL A 56 -11.51 4.57 -17.65
C VAL A 56 -10.85 4.84 -16.29
N LYS A 57 -9.58 4.46 -16.15
CA LYS A 57 -8.79 4.52 -14.92
C LYS A 57 -8.78 5.93 -14.32
N SER A 58 -8.27 6.89 -15.10
CA SER A 58 -8.18 8.30 -14.73
C SER A 58 -9.56 8.92 -14.50
N ALA A 59 -10.54 8.61 -15.35
CA ALA A 59 -11.89 9.17 -15.25
C ALA A 59 -12.62 8.74 -13.97
N LEU A 60 -12.63 7.43 -13.66
CA LEU A 60 -13.32 6.91 -12.46
C LEU A 60 -12.55 7.19 -11.17
N GLY A 61 -11.21 7.18 -11.23
CA GLY A 61 -10.35 7.40 -10.08
C GLY A 61 -10.05 8.86 -9.76
N LYS A 62 -10.44 9.79 -10.64
CA LYS A 62 -10.18 11.23 -10.52
C LYS A 62 -8.70 11.57 -10.33
N TYR A 63 -7.84 10.95 -11.13
CA TYR A 63 -6.42 11.27 -11.21
C TYR A 63 -6.02 11.60 -12.65
N PRO A 64 -4.89 12.31 -12.86
CA PRO A 64 -4.40 12.66 -14.20
C PRO A 64 -4.22 11.44 -15.12
N ARG A 65 -4.27 11.65 -16.44
CA ARG A 65 -3.95 10.61 -17.44
C ARG A 65 -2.55 10.05 -17.22
N GLU A 66 -2.41 8.74 -17.17
CA GLU A 66 -1.10 8.07 -17.01
C GLU A 66 -0.40 7.86 -18.36
N GLU A 67 -1.17 7.89 -19.43
CA GLU A 67 -0.75 7.64 -20.82
C GLU A 67 -1.22 8.75 -21.78
N THR A 68 -0.57 8.85 -22.93
CA THR A 68 -1.01 9.66 -24.08
C THR A 68 -1.71 8.76 -25.09
N ALA A 69 -2.93 9.10 -25.49
CA ALA A 69 -3.70 8.33 -26.46
C ALA A 69 -3.52 8.89 -27.88
N VAL A 70 -2.84 8.14 -28.74
CA VAL A 70 -2.50 8.52 -30.12
C VAL A 70 -3.30 7.66 -31.12
N VAL A 71 -3.91 8.33 -32.08
CA VAL A 71 -4.67 7.69 -33.16
C VAL A 71 -3.72 7.32 -34.29
N LEU A 72 -3.56 6.03 -34.58
CA LEU A 72 -2.64 5.54 -35.62
C LEU A 72 -3.27 5.54 -37.02
N THR A 73 -4.57 5.27 -37.10
CA THR A 73 -5.36 5.33 -38.32
C THR A 73 -6.65 6.08 -38.02
N ASN A 74 -7.28 6.70 -39.02
CA ASN A 74 -8.58 7.35 -38.87
C ASN A 74 -9.52 6.48 -38.00
N ALA A 75 -10.01 7.05 -36.91
CA ALA A 75 -10.71 6.32 -35.87
C ALA A 75 -11.98 7.04 -35.47
N THR A 76 -13.04 6.27 -35.28
CA THR A 76 -14.29 6.75 -34.69
C THR A 76 -14.39 6.23 -33.27
N MET A 77 -14.72 7.12 -32.35
CA MET A 77 -14.82 6.85 -30.93
C MET A 77 -16.14 7.37 -30.39
N ILE A 78 -16.62 6.78 -29.31
CA ILE A 78 -17.69 7.39 -28.53
C ILE A 78 -17.10 7.84 -27.21
N ALA A 79 -17.27 9.13 -26.90
CA ALA A 79 -16.89 9.71 -25.62
C ALA A 79 -18.10 9.73 -24.68
N PHE A 80 -17.85 9.35 -23.43
CA PHE A 80 -18.81 9.34 -22.34
C PHE A 80 -18.29 10.21 -21.21
N SER A 81 -19.17 11.01 -20.61
CA SER A 81 -18.91 11.49 -19.25
C SER A 81 -19.00 10.33 -18.25
N VAL A 82 -18.42 10.47 -17.05
CA VAL A 82 -18.53 9.44 -15.99
C VAL A 82 -19.99 9.05 -15.71
N PRO A 83 -20.95 9.99 -15.55
CA PRO A 83 -22.35 9.61 -15.32
C PRO A 83 -22.98 8.83 -16.49
N GLU A 84 -22.68 9.20 -17.75
CA GLU A 84 -23.18 8.46 -18.91
C GLU A 84 -22.59 7.05 -19.00
N PHE A 85 -21.31 6.93 -18.66
CA PHE A 85 -20.64 5.64 -18.60
C PHE A 85 -21.24 4.73 -17.52
N GLU A 86 -21.47 5.27 -16.32
CA GLU A 86 -22.12 4.56 -15.21
C GLU A 86 -23.52 4.06 -15.60
N GLN A 87 -24.34 4.90 -16.25
CA GLN A 87 -25.67 4.48 -16.71
C GLN A 87 -25.61 3.33 -17.72
N ILE A 88 -24.67 3.37 -18.67
CA ILE A 88 -24.52 2.30 -19.67
C ILE A 88 -24.01 1.01 -19.02
N ALA A 89 -23.08 1.12 -18.07
CA ALA A 89 -22.60 -0.03 -17.32
C ALA A 89 -23.72 -0.70 -16.52
N LEU A 90 -24.58 0.11 -15.87
CA LEU A 90 -25.74 -0.37 -15.11
C LEU A 90 -26.79 -1.04 -16.00
N GLN A 91 -27.04 -0.50 -17.20
CA GLN A 91 -27.99 -1.09 -18.16
C GLN A 91 -27.45 -2.35 -18.83
N ASN A 92 -26.13 -2.53 -18.91
CA ASN A 92 -25.52 -3.66 -19.59
C ASN A 92 -24.41 -4.32 -18.74
N THR A 93 -24.84 -5.22 -17.86
CA THR A 93 -23.97 -5.96 -16.93
C THR A 93 -22.87 -6.77 -17.61
N ARG A 94 -23.02 -7.14 -18.90
CA ARG A 94 -21.92 -7.79 -19.68
C ARG A 94 -20.71 -6.88 -19.82
N ILE A 95 -20.89 -5.56 -19.89
CA ILE A 95 -19.80 -4.59 -19.93
C ILE A 95 -19.03 -4.63 -18.62
N ILE A 96 -19.74 -4.58 -17.49
CA ILE A 96 -19.14 -4.67 -16.14
C ILE A 96 -18.34 -5.97 -16.00
N MET A 97 -18.91 -7.11 -16.40
CA MET A 97 -18.21 -8.41 -16.30
C MET A 97 -16.95 -8.46 -17.18
N LYS A 98 -16.99 -7.92 -18.40
CA LYS A 98 -15.79 -7.81 -19.25
C LYS A 98 -14.74 -6.92 -18.60
N MET A 99 -15.13 -5.78 -18.04
CA MET A 99 -14.21 -4.88 -17.34
C MET A 99 -13.56 -5.52 -16.11
N LEU A 100 -14.36 -6.17 -15.26
CA LEU A 100 -13.84 -6.90 -14.10
C LEU A 100 -12.84 -7.98 -14.53
N LYS A 101 -13.11 -8.70 -15.63
CA LYS A 101 -12.19 -9.67 -16.19
C LYS A 101 -10.89 -9.02 -16.70
N VAL A 102 -10.99 -7.89 -17.40
CA VAL A 102 -9.81 -7.12 -17.86
C VAL A 102 -8.98 -6.63 -16.68
N PHE A 103 -9.60 -6.01 -15.67
CA PHE A 103 -8.89 -5.56 -14.47
C PHE A 103 -8.27 -6.72 -13.69
N SER A 104 -8.98 -7.84 -13.53
CA SER A 104 -8.45 -9.04 -12.89
C SER A 104 -7.20 -9.57 -13.62
N ASN A 105 -7.23 -9.61 -14.95
CA ASN A 105 -6.07 -9.98 -15.76
C ASN A 105 -4.92 -8.97 -15.63
N GLN A 106 -5.21 -7.67 -15.61
CA GLN A 106 -4.21 -6.63 -15.38
C GLN A 106 -3.56 -6.76 -14.00
N LEU A 107 -4.35 -6.97 -12.94
CA LEU A 107 -3.86 -7.26 -11.58
C LEU A 107 -2.96 -8.49 -11.56
N ARG A 108 -3.36 -9.57 -12.26
CA ARG A 108 -2.52 -10.77 -12.40
C ARG A 108 -1.22 -10.47 -13.15
N ARG A 109 -1.25 -9.65 -14.21
CA ARG A 109 -0.06 -9.21 -14.94
C ARG A 109 0.86 -8.38 -14.06
N ILE A 110 0.33 -7.43 -13.30
CA ILE A 110 1.07 -6.64 -12.32
C ILE A 110 1.69 -7.55 -11.27
N HIS A 111 0.93 -8.51 -10.71
CA HIS A 111 1.49 -9.50 -9.78
C HIS A 111 2.63 -10.31 -10.41
N LYS A 112 2.53 -10.66 -11.70
CA LYS A 112 3.61 -11.34 -12.44
C LYS A 112 4.79 -10.42 -12.71
N GLN A 113 4.57 -9.14 -13.04
CA GLN A 113 5.61 -8.13 -13.24
C GLN A 113 6.35 -7.85 -11.94
N VAL A 114 5.63 -7.63 -10.84
CA VAL A 114 6.20 -7.53 -9.50
C VAL A 114 7.00 -8.79 -9.19
N ARG A 115 6.45 -9.99 -9.42
CA ARG A 115 7.21 -11.24 -9.26
C ARG A 115 8.44 -11.32 -10.15
N ASN A 116 8.37 -10.89 -11.40
CA ASN A 116 9.50 -10.93 -12.33
C ASN A 116 10.58 -9.88 -12.00
N LEU A 117 10.20 -8.68 -11.57
CA LEU A 117 11.08 -7.68 -10.99
C LEU A 117 11.82 -8.23 -9.77
N LEU A 118 11.13 -9.02 -8.96
CA LEU A 118 11.72 -9.73 -7.83
C LEU A 118 12.65 -10.88 -8.26
N MET A 119 12.52 -11.39 -9.50
CA MET A 119 13.12 -12.65 -9.96
C MET A 119 14.09 -12.51 -11.14
N THR A 120 14.32 -11.32 -11.69
CA THR A 120 15.14 -11.11 -12.92
C THR A 120 16.65 -11.27 -12.73
N GLY A 121 17.11 -11.63 -11.53
CA GLY A 121 18.41 -12.26 -11.37
C GLY A 121 18.23 -13.69 -10.88
N ALA A 122 18.59 -14.69 -11.69
CA ALA A 122 18.80 -16.09 -11.33
C ALA A 122 17.61 -16.89 -10.76
N ASN A 123 17.33 -18.00 -11.44
CA ASN A 123 16.68 -19.21 -10.93
C ASN A 123 17.04 -19.49 -9.46
N THR A 124 16.20 -19.05 -8.53
CA THR A 124 16.04 -19.69 -7.23
C THR A 124 14.60 -19.46 -6.77
N ASN A 125 13.91 -20.53 -6.37
CA ASN A 125 12.63 -20.47 -5.65
C ASN A 125 12.82 -19.89 -4.23
N ASP A 126 13.66 -18.86 -4.09
CA ASP A 126 14.16 -18.36 -2.82
C ASP A 126 13.71 -16.90 -2.62
N PRO A 127 12.65 -16.68 -1.82
CA PRO A 127 12.14 -15.35 -1.48
C PRO A 127 13.21 -14.43 -0.87
N GLU A 128 14.25 -14.99 -0.25
CA GLU A 128 15.39 -14.25 0.28
C GLU A 128 16.17 -13.51 -0.83
N SER A 129 16.61 -14.27 -1.84
CA SER A 129 17.36 -13.75 -2.97
C SER A 129 16.62 -12.65 -3.72
N GLY A 130 15.29 -12.72 -3.81
CA GLY A 130 14.47 -11.71 -4.46
C GLY A 130 14.44 -10.39 -3.70
N LEU A 131 14.21 -10.44 -2.38
CA LEU A 131 14.16 -9.24 -1.54
C LEU A 131 15.51 -8.51 -1.48
N PHE A 132 16.63 -9.27 -1.48
CA PHE A 132 17.97 -8.70 -1.56
C PHE A 132 18.20 -7.93 -2.87
N LYS A 133 17.78 -8.50 -4.01
CA LYS A 133 17.94 -7.90 -5.34
C LYS A 133 17.15 -6.60 -5.51
N ILE A 134 15.98 -6.47 -4.87
CA ILE A 134 15.25 -5.18 -4.84
C ILE A 134 16.12 -4.09 -4.22
N GLY A 135 16.75 -4.39 -3.09
CA GLY A 135 17.65 -3.47 -2.41
C GLY A 135 18.80 -3.04 -3.31
N GLN A 136 19.46 -4.00 -3.96
CA GLN A 136 20.51 -3.72 -4.95
C GLN A 136 20.02 -2.89 -6.14
N TYR A 137 18.84 -3.17 -6.69
CA TYR A 137 18.28 -2.46 -7.83
C TYR A 137 18.03 -0.99 -7.52
N TYR A 138 17.42 -0.68 -6.38
CA TYR A 138 17.17 0.71 -5.97
C TYR A 138 18.47 1.46 -5.71
N LEU A 139 19.49 0.78 -5.19
CA LEU A 139 20.81 1.35 -4.97
C LEU A 139 21.51 1.70 -6.29
N LYS A 140 21.49 0.79 -7.27
CA LYS A 140 21.98 1.04 -8.64
C LYS A 140 21.24 2.18 -9.32
N SER A 141 19.94 2.28 -9.08
CA SER A 141 19.07 3.35 -9.60
C SER A 141 19.18 4.67 -8.82
N ARG A 142 20.11 4.80 -7.85
CA ARG A 142 20.30 5.96 -6.96
C ARG A 142 19.04 6.38 -6.17
N LYS A 143 18.06 5.48 -6.02
CA LYS A 143 16.84 5.67 -5.23
C LYS A 143 17.12 5.26 -3.79
N PHE A 144 17.96 6.05 -3.11
CA PHE A 144 18.55 5.65 -1.82
C PHE A 144 17.51 5.41 -0.71
N LYS A 145 16.44 6.22 -0.61
CA LYS A 145 15.38 6.01 0.39
C LYS A 145 14.68 4.65 0.23
N GLN A 146 14.40 4.26 -1.02
CA GLN A 146 13.79 2.99 -1.36
C GLN A 146 14.76 1.82 -1.16
N ALA A 147 16.04 2.03 -1.46
CA ALA A 147 17.10 1.06 -1.20
C ALA A 147 17.24 0.79 0.31
N VAL A 148 17.27 1.84 1.13
CA VAL A 148 17.29 1.75 2.61
C VAL A 148 16.10 0.95 3.11
N TYR A 149 14.88 1.26 2.63
CA TYR A 149 13.68 0.52 3.02
C TYR A 149 13.76 -0.97 2.67
N ALA A 150 14.15 -1.29 1.44
CA ALA A 150 14.22 -2.67 0.94
C ALA A 150 15.32 -3.48 1.64
N LEU A 151 16.51 -2.89 1.85
CA LEU A 151 17.63 -3.53 2.54
C LEU A 151 17.37 -3.71 4.03
N ARG A 152 16.72 -2.74 4.70
CA ARG A 152 16.25 -2.91 6.09
C ARG A 152 15.23 -4.04 6.19
N ARG A 153 14.26 -4.10 5.27
CA ARG A 153 13.30 -5.22 5.17
C ARG A 153 13.99 -6.55 4.92
N TYR A 154 15.00 -6.59 4.05
CA TYR A 154 15.80 -7.81 3.81
C TYR A 154 16.47 -8.30 5.09
N LEU A 155 17.20 -7.42 5.78
CA LEU A 155 17.86 -7.74 7.06
C LEU A 155 16.86 -8.08 8.17
N THR A 156 15.61 -7.62 8.04
CA THR A 156 14.51 -7.94 8.94
C THR A 156 14.00 -9.37 8.72
N TYR A 157 13.78 -9.78 7.47
CA TYR A 157 13.24 -11.11 7.16
C TYR A 157 14.31 -12.20 7.06
N TYR A 158 15.55 -11.85 6.71
CA TYR A 158 16.68 -12.76 6.49
C TYR A 158 17.93 -12.29 7.23
N PRO A 159 17.89 -12.19 8.58
CA PRO A 159 18.98 -11.64 9.39
C PRO A 159 20.25 -12.50 9.38
N SER A 160 20.11 -13.81 9.17
CA SER A 160 21.21 -14.76 8.91
C SER A 160 21.19 -15.26 7.47
N GLY A 161 20.56 -14.49 6.58
CA GLY A 161 20.45 -14.81 5.18
C GLY A 161 21.81 -14.87 4.49
N LYS A 162 21.88 -15.62 3.39
CA LYS A 162 23.01 -15.71 2.46
C LYS A 162 23.61 -14.34 2.11
N TYR A 163 22.78 -13.29 2.02
CA TYR A 163 23.22 -11.93 1.67
C TYR A 163 23.16 -10.94 2.85
N ALA A 164 23.02 -11.39 4.10
CA ALA A 164 22.90 -10.51 5.27
C ALA A 164 24.09 -9.56 5.43
N SER A 165 25.31 -10.08 5.31
CA SER A 165 26.52 -9.24 5.38
C SER A 165 26.55 -8.21 4.24
N GLU A 166 26.27 -8.65 3.02
CA GLU A 166 26.29 -7.79 1.83
C GLU A 166 25.19 -6.73 1.87
N ALA A 167 23.99 -7.09 2.33
CA ALA A 167 22.87 -6.18 2.51
C ALA A 167 23.13 -5.11 3.57
N SER A 168 23.86 -5.45 4.64
CA SER A 168 24.27 -4.48 5.66
C SER A 168 25.25 -3.46 5.09
N SER A 169 26.25 -3.89 4.32
CA SER A 169 27.18 -2.97 3.65
C SER A 169 26.49 -2.09 2.61
N LEU A 170 25.56 -2.65 1.83
CA LEU A 170 24.76 -1.88 0.87
C LEU A 170 23.82 -0.88 1.57
N LEU A 171 23.28 -1.24 2.73
CA LEU A 171 22.43 -0.35 3.52
C LEU A 171 23.23 0.86 4.00
N GLU A 172 24.42 0.63 4.55
CA GLU A 172 25.32 1.70 4.97
C GLU A 172 25.71 2.61 3.80
N ALA A 173 26.02 2.04 2.64
CA ALA A 173 26.27 2.80 1.42
C ALA A 173 25.04 3.63 0.97
N ALA A 174 23.84 3.09 1.11
CA ALA A 174 22.60 3.80 0.77
C ALA A 174 22.29 4.95 1.74
N GLU A 175 22.54 4.74 3.04
CA GLU A 175 22.34 5.74 4.09
C GLU A 175 23.35 6.88 3.96
N ASN A 176 24.61 6.56 3.63
CA ASN A 176 25.63 7.54 3.28
C ASN A 176 25.30 8.32 2.00
N GLY A 177 24.65 7.66 1.02
CA GLY A 177 24.10 8.32 -0.16
C GLY A 177 22.94 9.28 0.14
N THR A 178 22.19 9.07 1.23
CA THR A 178 21.13 10.00 1.68
C THR A 178 21.64 11.18 2.51
N THR A 179 22.72 11.01 3.28
CA THR A 179 23.31 12.08 4.12
C THR A 179 24.07 13.13 3.32
N GLY A 180 24.46 12.85 2.08
CA GLY A 180 24.99 13.85 1.15
C GLY A 180 24.00 14.95 0.74
N ASN A 181 22.70 14.80 1.04
CA ASN A 181 21.68 15.78 0.62
C ASN A 181 20.62 16.12 1.69
N MET A 182 20.85 15.79 2.96
CA MET A 182 19.94 16.20 4.05
C MET A 182 20.65 16.13 5.41
N ARG A 183 21.56 17.08 5.67
CA ARG A 183 21.82 17.52 7.04
C ARG A 183 20.61 18.31 7.51
N ASN A 184 19.66 17.62 8.13
CA ASN A 184 18.73 18.12 9.16
C ASN A 184 17.58 17.13 9.31
N ILE A 185 17.73 16.12 10.18
CA ILE A 185 16.83 15.88 11.32
C ILE A 185 17.67 15.22 12.40
N SER A 186 18.17 16.02 13.33
CA SER A 186 18.76 15.59 14.58
C SER A 186 17.67 15.05 15.50
N HIS A 187 17.66 13.74 15.77
CA HIS A 187 17.56 13.11 17.09
C HIS A 187 17.63 11.58 16.92
N ALA A 188 18.83 11.05 16.79
CA ALA A 188 19.16 9.67 17.12
C ALA A 188 20.54 9.69 17.78
N ALA A 189 20.61 9.19 19.01
CA ALA A 189 21.84 9.01 19.77
C ALA A 189 22.79 8.04 19.02
N PRO A 190 24.11 8.04 19.34
CA PRO A 190 25.15 7.62 18.41
C PRO A 190 25.06 6.12 18.11
N VAL A 191 25.01 5.77 16.83
CA VAL A 191 25.15 4.40 16.36
C VAL A 191 26.63 4.02 16.45
N GLN A 192 26.97 3.27 17.49
CA GLN A 192 28.22 2.53 17.54
C GLN A 192 28.06 1.23 16.73
N THR A 193 28.90 1.11 15.70
CA THR A 193 29.55 -0.11 15.19
C THR A 193 28.85 -1.45 15.44
N GLY A 194 28.43 -2.10 14.34
CA GLY A 194 28.29 -3.56 14.24
C GLY A 194 27.56 -4.24 15.40
N THR A 195 26.24 -4.10 15.48
CA THR A 195 25.45 -4.91 16.41
C THR A 195 24.43 -5.73 15.64
N GLN A 196 24.63 -7.05 15.70
CA GLN A 196 23.61 -8.08 15.60
C GLN A 196 22.25 -7.51 16.04
N LEU A 197 21.18 -7.69 15.24
CA LEU A 197 19.81 -7.36 15.68
C LEU A 197 19.64 -7.86 17.11
N THR A 198 19.30 -6.95 18.02
CA THR A 198 19.10 -7.30 19.43
C THR A 198 18.10 -8.44 19.51
N GLU A 199 18.28 -9.34 20.46
CA GLU A 199 17.42 -10.52 20.61
C GLU A 199 15.93 -10.15 20.67
N VAL A 200 15.63 -8.99 21.28
CA VAL A 200 14.31 -8.38 21.33
C VAL A 200 13.75 -7.99 19.95
N ALA A 201 14.58 -7.43 19.07
CA ALA A 201 14.16 -7.08 17.71
C ALA A 201 13.84 -8.34 16.89
N LYS A 202 14.66 -9.39 17.00
CA LYS A 202 14.40 -10.68 16.33
C LYS A 202 13.09 -11.31 16.82
N ALA A 203 12.89 -11.35 18.14
CA ALA A 203 11.66 -11.85 18.73
C ALA A 203 10.42 -11.08 18.22
N TYR A 204 10.52 -9.76 18.13
CA TYR A 204 9.42 -8.92 17.64
C TYR A 204 9.02 -9.25 16.20
N TYR A 205 9.98 -9.38 15.29
CA TYR A 205 9.66 -9.69 13.89
C TYR A 205 9.14 -11.11 13.70
N ASN A 206 9.61 -12.07 14.50
CA ASN A 206 9.02 -13.41 14.53
C ASN A 206 7.55 -13.37 14.95
N ALA A 207 7.22 -12.60 15.99
CA ALA A 207 5.84 -12.41 16.43
C ALA A 207 4.96 -11.72 15.35
N VAL A 208 5.49 -10.74 14.62
CA VAL A 208 4.81 -10.11 13.48
C VAL A 208 4.60 -11.10 12.33
N SER A 209 5.56 -11.99 12.07
CA SER A 209 5.41 -13.07 11.08
C SER A 209 4.24 -13.98 11.44
N LEU A 210 4.17 -14.44 12.70
CA LEU A 210 3.06 -15.24 13.21
C LEU A 210 1.71 -14.51 13.07
N PHE A 211 1.68 -13.20 13.35
CA PHE A 211 0.48 -12.38 13.14
C PHE A 211 0.04 -12.37 11.67
N SER A 212 0.99 -12.22 10.74
CA SER A 212 0.69 -12.20 9.29
C SER A 212 0.20 -13.55 8.75
N GLN A 213 0.51 -14.64 9.46
CA GLN A 213 0.03 -15.99 9.19
C GLN A 213 -1.30 -16.29 9.90
N GLU A 214 -1.96 -15.26 10.47
CA GLU A 214 -3.20 -15.36 11.23
C GLU A 214 -3.08 -16.20 12.52
N GLN A 215 -1.86 -16.57 12.93
CA GLN A 215 -1.57 -17.27 14.18
C GLN A 215 -1.57 -16.28 15.36
N TYR A 216 -2.70 -15.59 15.56
CA TYR A 216 -2.82 -14.50 16.54
C TYR A 216 -2.56 -14.94 17.98
N GLY A 217 -2.89 -16.19 18.32
CA GLY A 217 -2.63 -16.75 19.65
C GLY A 217 -1.14 -16.93 19.95
N GLU A 218 -0.37 -17.39 18.97
CA GLU A 218 1.08 -17.55 19.10
C GLU A 218 1.79 -16.21 19.03
N ALA A 219 1.38 -15.35 18.09
CA ALA A 219 1.89 -13.98 17.98
C ALA A 219 1.72 -13.21 19.30
N LEU A 220 0.54 -13.31 19.94
CA LEU A 220 0.27 -12.67 21.22
C LEU A 220 1.21 -13.17 22.33
N LYS A 221 1.49 -14.48 22.39
CA LYS A 221 2.43 -15.04 23.37
C LYS A 221 3.83 -14.45 23.20
N GLU A 222 4.31 -14.34 21.98
CA GLU A 222 5.64 -13.77 21.69
C GLU A 222 5.69 -12.27 21.97
N PHE A 223 4.65 -11.50 21.62
CA PHE A 223 4.58 -10.09 21.99
C PHE A 223 4.55 -9.88 23.52
N GLN A 224 3.86 -10.75 24.26
CA GLN A 224 3.82 -10.66 25.72
C GLN A 224 5.16 -10.97 26.37
N LYS A 225 5.95 -11.90 25.82
CA LYS A 225 7.33 -12.14 26.27
C LYS A 225 8.17 -10.88 26.10
N ILE A 226 8.13 -10.27 24.92
CA ILE A 226 8.86 -9.03 24.62
C ILE A 226 8.48 -7.94 25.62
N ILE A 227 7.19 -7.75 25.89
CA ILE A 227 6.69 -6.76 26.83
C ILE A 227 7.18 -7.01 28.27
N LYS A 228 7.27 -8.27 28.68
CA LYS A 228 7.66 -8.66 30.03
C LYS A 228 9.16 -8.52 30.26
N ASP A 229 9.94 -8.89 29.23
CA ASP A 229 11.40 -9.01 29.35
C ASP A 229 12.11 -7.69 28.98
N SER A 230 11.41 -6.73 28.36
CA SER A 230 11.95 -5.41 28.05
C SER A 230 11.85 -4.42 29.22
N GLN A 231 12.93 -3.69 29.51
CA GLN A 231 12.93 -2.57 30.46
C GLN A 231 12.62 -1.21 29.80
N GLY A 232 11.62 -1.15 28.91
CA GLY A 232 11.37 0.02 28.08
C GLY A 232 12.14 -0.02 26.75
N GLY A 233 11.53 0.56 25.71
CA GLY A 233 12.17 0.70 24.40
C GLY A 233 11.18 0.74 23.23
N GLU A 234 11.68 1.05 22.04
CA GLU A 234 10.88 1.16 20.81
C GLU A 234 10.10 -0.13 20.50
N TYR A 235 10.74 -1.30 20.68
CA TYR A 235 10.11 -2.60 20.42
C TYR A 235 9.07 -3.00 21.47
N GLU A 236 9.21 -2.55 22.73
CA GLU A 236 8.17 -2.76 23.73
C GLU A 236 6.89 -2.02 23.31
N ALA A 237 7.01 -0.74 22.96
CA ALA A 237 5.88 0.07 22.56
C ALA A 237 5.18 -0.49 21.30
N LYS A 238 5.97 -0.97 20.32
CA LYS A 238 5.44 -1.67 19.14
C LYS A 238 4.79 -3.01 19.47
N ALA A 239 5.37 -3.81 20.38
CA ALA A 239 4.79 -5.09 20.82
C ALA A 239 3.47 -4.89 21.58
N GLN A 240 3.36 -3.79 22.35
CA GLN A 240 2.12 -3.42 23.02
C GLN A 240 1.00 -3.15 22.01
N TYR A 241 1.29 -2.39 20.95
CA TYR A 241 0.33 -2.12 19.88
C TYR A 241 -0.11 -3.43 19.18
N GLU A 242 0.85 -4.26 18.76
CA GLU A 242 0.56 -5.50 18.04
C GLU A 242 -0.17 -6.55 18.92
N SER A 243 0.11 -6.62 20.22
CA SER A 243 -0.68 -7.43 21.17
C SER A 243 -2.16 -7.02 21.18
N GLY A 244 -2.45 -5.73 21.16
CA GLY A 244 -3.82 -5.23 21.09
C GLY A 244 -4.53 -5.68 19.81
N ARG A 245 -3.83 -5.66 18.67
CA ARG A 245 -4.34 -6.21 17.40
C ARG A 245 -4.59 -7.71 17.48
N CYS A 246 -3.73 -8.46 18.17
CA CYS A 246 -3.95 -9.89 18.39
C CYS A 246 -5.23 -10.14 19.21
N PHE A 247 -5.42 -9.42 20.32
CA PHE A 247 -6.64 -9.55 21.14
C PHE A 247 -7.90 -9.27 20.32
N PHE A 248 -7.88 -8.24 19.48
CA PHE A 248 -8.99 -7.90 18.59
C PHE A 248 -9.31 -9.04 17.60
N ASN A 249 -8.30 -9.57 16.91
CA ASN A 249 -8.50 -10.64 15.92
C ASN A 249 -8.89 -11.99 16.55
N LEU A 250 -8.55 -12.19 17.82
CA LEU A 250 -9.01 -13.32 18.63
C LEU A 250 -10.43 -13.12 19.20
N ASN A 251 -11.13 -12.05 18.81
CA ASN A 251 -12.43 -11.65 19.34
C ASN A 251 -12.47 -11.42 20.86
N LYS A 252 -11.31 -11.18 21.49
CA LYS A 252 -11.20 -10.91 22.93
C LYS A 252 -11.34 -9.41 23.19
N PHE A 253 -12.53 -8.88 22.93
CA PHE A 253 -12.78 -7.44 22.89
C PHE A 253 -12.57 -6.74 24.24
N ASP A 254 -12.98 -7.34 25.37
CA ASP A 254 -12.71 -6.77 26.70
C ASP A 254 -11.21 -6.65 27.00
N GLN A 255 -10.44 -7.67 26.61
CA GLN A 255 -8.99 -7.68 26.76
C GLN A 255 -8.32 -6.66 25.84
N CYS A 256 -8.78 -6.54 24.59
CA CYS A 256 -8.35 -5.52 23.65
C CYS A 256 -8.54 -4.10 24.22
N ILE A 257 -9.72 -3.80 24.76
CA ILE A 257 -10.04 -2.50 25.38
C ILE A 257 -9.09 -2.22 26.54
N LYS A 258 -8.97 -3.17 27.48
CA LYS A 258 -8.09 -3.01 28.65
C LYS A 258 -6.64 -2.78 28.24
N HIS A 259 -6.15 -3.58 27.29
CA HIS A 259 -4.76 -3.55 26.81
C HIS A 259 -4.43 -2.22 26.13
N TYR A 260 -5.24 -1.77 25.17
CA TYR A 260 -5.01 -0.49 24.52
C TYR A 260 -5.19 0.71 25.45
N THR A 261 -6.10 0.63 26.43
CA THR A 261 -6.24 1.69 27.45
C THR A 261 -4.95 1.85 28.25
N MET A 262 -4.34 0.74 28.68
CA MET A 262 -3.04 0.76 29.37
C MET A 262 -1.92 1.27 28.47
N MET A 263 -1.89 0.86 27.20
CA MET A 263 -0.92 1.35 26.22
C MET A 263 -1.02 2.87 26.04
N ILE A 264 -2.22 3.42 25.91
CA ILE A 264 -2.44 4.86 25.72
C ILE A 264 -1.96 5.66 26.94
N GLN A 265 -2.18 5.13 28.15
CA GLN A 265 -1.70 5.76 29.38
C GLN A 265 -0.16 5.73 29.48
N LYS A 266 0.47 4.59 29.12
CA LYS A 266 1.92 4.41 29.20
C LYS A 266 2.68 5.10 28.05
N TYR A 267 2.09 5.15 26.86
CA TYR A 267 2.70 5.65 25.62
C TYR A 267 1.79 6.68 24.89
N PRO A 268 1.51 7.84 25.50
CA PRO A 268 0.58 8.84 24.96
C PRO A 268 1.06 9.52 23.66
N LYS A 269 2.32 9.32 23.26
CA LYS A 269 2.91 9.82 22.00
C LYS A 269 3.18 8.70 20.98
N HIS A 270 2.59 7.52 21.15
CA HIS A 270 2.79 6.41 20.23
C HIS A 270 2.33 6.79 18.80
N PRO A 271 3.10 6.47 17.74
CA PRO A 271 2.72 6.79 16.36
C PRO A 271 1.34 6.27 15.96
N ASP A 272 1.02 5.03 16.37
CA ASP A 272 -0.24 4.36 16.04
C ASP A 272 -1.36 4.55 17.11
N LEU A 273 -1.27 5.58 17.95
CA LEU A 273 -2.25 5.80 19.02
C LEU A 273 -3.68 6.01 18.50
N VAL A 274 -3.83 6.69 17.37
CA VAL A 274 -5.14 6.93 16.74
C VAL A 274 -5.76 5.62 16.23
N ASP A 275 -4.94 4.74 15.66
CA ASP A 275 -5.37 3.40 15.23
C ASP A 275 -5.71 2.51 16.43
N ALA A 276 -4.98 2.61 17.54
CA ALA A 276 -5.31 1.92 18.79
C ALA A 276 -6.69 2.34 19.32
N LEU A 277 -7.01 3.64 19.32
CA LEU A 277 -8.34 4.15 19.69
C LEU A 277 -9.43 3.60 18.76
N PHE A 278 -9.13 3.40 17.47
CA PHE A 278 -10.08 2.79 16.54
C PHE A 278 -10.38 1.33 16.90
N TYR A 279 -9.38 0.55 17.30
CA TYR A 279 -9.60 -0.81 17.78
C TYR A 279 -10.43 -0.87 19.07
N VAL A 280 -10.26 0.10 19.98
CA VAL A 280 -11.09 0.24 21.19
C VAL A 280 -12.54 0.56 20.81
N GLY A 281 -12.76 1.53 19.91
CA GLY A 281 -14.10 1.87 19.40
C GLY A 281 -14.80 0.67 18.76
N ASN A 282 -14.11 -0.07 17.89
CA ASN A 282 -14.66 -1.29 17.28
C ASN A 282 -14.94 -2.37 18.32
N SER A 283 -14.12 -2.50 19.35
CA SER A 283 -14.32 -3.48 20.41
C SER A 283 -15.59 -3.18 21.22
N TYR A 284 -15.85 -1.91 21.53
CA TYR A 284 -17.12 -1.50 22.15
C TYR A 284 -18.33 -1.73 21.23
N GLU A 285 -18.19 -1.49 19.92
CA GLU A 285 -19.24 -1.80 18.94
C GLU A 285 -19.55 -3.31 18.92
N ARG A 286 -18.51 -4.16 18.93
CA ARG A 286 -18.65 -5.64 18.96
C ARG A 286 -19.27 -6.15 20.25
N LEU A 287 -19.10 -5.43 21.37
CA LEU A 287 -19.75 -5.68 22.65
C LEU A 287 -21.13 -5.00 22.77
N ASN A 288 -21.66 -4.46 21.67
CA ASN A 288 -22.96 -3.78 21.59
C ASN A 288 -23.08 -2.53 22.47
N ASN A 289 -21.96 -1.94 22.90
CA ASN A 289 -21.92 -0.68 23.64
C ASN A 289 -21.76 0.50 22.68
N LYS A 290 -22.85 0.85 22.00
CA LYS A 290 -22.87 1.88 20.94
C LYS A 290 -22.48 3.27 21.45
N ASP A 291 -22.84 3.61 22.68
CA ASP A 291 -22.55 4.92 23.27
C ASP A 291 -21.04 5.13 23.43
N LYS A 292 -20.34 4.15 24.01
CA LYS A 292 -18.89 4.21 24.15
C LYS A 292 -18.20 4.19 22.80
N ALA A 293 -18.61 3.31 21.88
CA ALA A 293 -18.05 3.25 20.53
C ALA A 293 -18.14 4.61 19.80
N THR A 294 -19.32 5.26 19.89
CA THR A 294 -19.57 6.59 19.34
C THR A 294 -18.61 7.64 19.93
N GLY A 295 -18.40 7.62 21.25
CA GLY A 295 -17.44 8.49 21.93
C GLY A 295 -16.03 8.36 21.36
N PHE A 296 -15.53 7.13 21.19
CA PHE A 296 -14.19 6.88 20.64
C PHE A 296 -14.07 7.32 19.18
N TYR A 297 -15.05 7.04 18.33
CA TYR A 297 -14.99 7.48 16.94
C TYR A 297 -15.03 9.01 16.81
N LYS A 298 -15.85 9.70 17.61
CA LYS A 298 -15.85 11.17 17.64
C LYS A 298 -14.49 11.71 18.09
N LYS A 299 -13.87 11.09 19.10
CA LYS A 299 -12.52 11.45 19.54
C LYS A 299 -11.49 11.32 18.43
N ILE A 300 -11.53 10.22 17.66
CA ILE A 300 -10.66 10.03 16.49
C ILE A 300 -10.85 11.14 15.45
N LEU A 301 -12.10 11.52 15.14
CA LEU A 301 -12.37 12.60 14.19
C LEU A 301 -11.82 13.96 14.65
N SER A 302 -11.71 14.20 15.96
CA SER A 302 -11.09 15.42 16.50
C SER A 302 -9.55 15.43 16.49
N MET A 303 -8.92 14.27 16.29
CA MET A 303 -7.46 14.11 16.39
C MET A 303 -6.80 13.75 15.05
N ALA A 304 -7.51 13.04 14.17
CA ALA A 304 -7.02 12.55 12.89
C ALA A 304 -7.33 13.53 11.75
N ARG A 305 -6.43 13.63 10.78
CA ARG A 305 -6.67 14.37 9.54
C ARG A 305 -7.57 13.59 8.59
N GLU A 306 -8.32 14.30 7.74
CA GLU A 306 -9.31 13.69 6.85
C GLU A 306 -8.75 12.70 5.82
N ASP A 307 -7.49 12.90 5.41
CA ASP A 307 -6.79 12.04 4.46
C ASP A 307 -6.42 10.67 5.06
N MET A 308 -6.29 10.60 6.40
CA MET A 308 -5.92 9.38 7.09
C MET A 308 -7.00 8.29 6.95
N PRO A 309 -6.60 7.03 6.68
CA PRO A 309 -7.57 5.92 6.59
C PRO A 309 -8.45 5.76 7.84
N VAL A 310 -7.88 5.97 9.03
CA VAL A 310 -8.58 5.83 10.31
C VAL A 310 -9.71 6.87 10.49
N TYR A 311 -9.54 8.09 9.96
CA TYR A 311 -10.59 9.12 9.97
C TYR A 311 -11.79 8.67 9.14
N ARG A 312 -11.55 8.24 7.88
CA ARG A 312 -12.60 7.77 6.97
C ARG A 312 -13.34 6.54 7.52
N LYS A 313 -12.59 5.59 8.11
CA LYS A 313 -13.17 4.41 8.76
C LYS A 313 -14.05 4.79 9.96
N SER A 314 -13.58 5.69 10.82
CA SER A 314 -14.32 6.15 12.01
C SER A 314 -15.58 6.93 11.64
N LYS A 315 -15.52 7.80 10.62
CA LYS A 315 -16.66 8.53 10.08
C LYS A 315 -17.73 7.58 9.54
N LYS A 316 -17.33 6.54 8.81
CA LYS A 316 -18.23 5.50 8.30
C LYS A 316 -18.88 4.70 9.44
N ALA A 317 -18.10 4.32 10.45
CA ALA A 317 -18.60 3.57 11.61
C ALA A 317 -19.62 4.38 12.42
N LEU A 318 -19.38 5.68 12.63
CA LEU A 318 -20.34 6.58 13.29
C LEU A 318 -21.66 6.68 12.54
N LYS A 319 -21.61 6.82 11.22
CA LYS A 319 -22.83 6.89 10.42
C LYS A 319 -23.69 5.64 10.60
N LYS A 320 -23.05 4.46 10.56
CA LYS A 320 -23.72 3.17 10.75
C LYS A 320 -24.32 2.99 12.16
N LEU A 321 -23.75 3.62 13.18
CA LEU A 321 -24.25 3.52 14.56
C LEU A 321 -25.45 4.43 14.83
N GLY A 322 -25.62 5.50 14.04
CA GLY A 322 -26.76 6.42 14.12
C GLY A 322 -27.92 6.09 13.17
N GLU A 323 -27.74 5.08 12.31
CA GLU A 323 -28.80 4.41 11.53
C GLU A 323 -29.42 3.26 12.36
#